data_AF-K2SPI3-F1
#
_entry.id   AF-K2SPI3-F1
#
_cell.length_a   1.000
_cell.length_b   1.000
_cell.length_c   1.000
_cell.angle_alpha   90.00
_cell.angle_beta   90.00
_cell.angle_gamma   90.00
#
_symmetry.space_group_name_H-M   'P 1'
#
loop_
_entity.id
_entity.type
_entity.pdbx_description
1 polymer ?
#
loop_
_entity_poly.entity_id
_entity_poly.type
_entity_poly.pdbx_seq_one_letter_code
_entity_poly.pdbx_strand_id
1 'polypeptide(L)'
;MDCAIHEERERQLDQHCCQLAIVLWPGRSVHVNLGYWSTYDKNMAILLVHGRGCPFSISSTLSDGRIEALLDLRTRLNRSFAARSKNPRCNVIRIARKPV
;
A
#
# COMPACT_ATOMS: atom_id res chain seq x y z
N MET A 1 -18.68 -20.82 -3.37
CA MET A 1 -17.77 -20.61 -4.51
C MET A 1 -16.99 -19.29 -4.37
N ASP A 2 -17.11 -18.59 -3.24
CA ASP A 2 -16.65 -17.19 -3.10
C ASP A 2 -15.20 -17.01 -2.67
N CYS A 3 -14.60 -17.98 -1.96
CA CYS A 3 -13.23 -17.83 -1.43
C CYS A 3 -12.18 -17.61 -2.54
N ALA A 4 -12.30 -18.32 -3.67
CA ALA A 4 -11.37 -18.17 -4.79
C ALA A 4 -11.44 -16.78 -5.45
N ILE A 5 -12.63 -16.17 -5.52
CA ILE A 5 -12.82 -14.81 -6.07
C ILE A 5 -12.22 -13.77 -5.11
N HIS A 6 -12.39 -13.96 -3.80
CA HIS A 6 -11.80 -13.09 -2.79
C HIS A 6 -10.27 -13.17 -2.78
N GLU A 7 -9.70 -14.36 -2.88
CA GLU A 7 -8.26 -14.57 -2.97
C GLU A 7 -7.65 -13.96 -4.23
N GLU A 8 -8.29 -14.14 -5.38
CA GLU A 8 -7.82 -13.55 -6.64
C GLU A 8 -7.88 -12.02 -6.60
N ARG A 9 -8.96 -11.46 -6.05
CA ARG A 9 -9.08 -10.01 -5.87
C ARG A 9 -8.03 -9.46 -4.90
N GLU A 10 -7.73 -10.17 -3.82
CA GLU A 10 -6.67 -9.81 -2.89
C GLU A 10 -5.31 -9.78 -3.59
N ARG A 11 -4.97 -10.85 -4.34
CA ARG A 11 -3.74 -10.94 -5.13
C ARG A 11 -3.61 -9.81 -6.16
N GLN A 12 -4.69 -9.49 -6.87
CA GLN A 12 -4.70 -8.40 -7.84
C GLN A 12 -4.45 -7.03 -7.17
N LEU A 13 -5.04 -6.80 -6.00
CA LEU A 13 -4.82 -5.56 -5.24
C LEU A 13 -3.40 -5.46 -4.69
N ASP A 14 -2.86 -6.56 -4.18
CA ASP A 14 -1.48 -6.66 -3.70
C ASP A 14 -0.48 -6.33 -4.82
N GLN A 15 -0.64 -6.99 -5.98
CA GLN A 15 0.20 -6.77 -7.16
C GLN A 15 0.12 -5.32 -7.64
N HIS A 16 -1.08 -4.74 -7.66
CA HIS A 16 -1.28 -3.35 -8.06
C HIS A 16 -0.59 -2.37 -7.09
N CYS A 17 -0.66 -2.61 -5.78
CA CYS A 17 0.07 -1.81 -4.79
C CYS A 17 1.58 -1.89 -5.01
N CYS A 18 2.11 -3.08 -5.27
CA CYS A 18 3.53 -3.27 -5.59
C CYS A 18 3.94 -2.52 -6.85
N GLN A 19 3.14 -2.59 -7.93
CA GLN A 19 3.40 -1.88 -9.18
C GLN A 19 3.46 -0.35 -8.98
N LEU A 20 2.48 0.22 -8.28
CA LEU A 20 2.47 1.65 -7.95
C LEU A 20 3.71 2.04 -7.13
N ALA A 21 4.09 1.20 -6.17
CA ALA A 21 5.25 1.45 -5.32
C ALA A 21 6.57 1.43 -6.11
N ILE A 22 6.75 0.49 -7.06
CA ILE A 22 7.92 0.45 -7.95
C ILE A 22 8.02 1.74 -8.76
N VAL A 23 6.89 2.24 -9.28
CA VAL A 23 6.87 3.48 -10.06
C VAL A 23 7.19 4.70 -9.19
N LEU A 24 6.64 4.75 -7.97
CA LEU A 24 6.87 5.82 -7.00
C LEU A 24 8.32 5.86 -6.49
N TRP A 25 8.96 4.70 -6.35
CA TRP A 25 10.31 4.57 -5.81
C TRP A 25 11.15 3.63 -6.70
N PRO A 26 11.55 4.07 -7.89
CA PRO A 26 12.28 3.23 -8.83
C PRO A 26 13.63 2.78 -8.25
N GLY A 27 13.99 1.52 -8.53
CA GLY A 27 15.23 0.92 -8.03
C GLY A 27 15.21 0.56 -6.53
N ARG A 28 14.05 0.66 -5.87
CA ARG A 28 13.83 0.15 -4.52
C ARG A 28 13.08 -1.17 -4.56
N SER A 29 13.37 -2.01 -3.58
CA SER A 29 12.64 -3.25 -3.34
C SER A 29 11.40 -2.95 -2.50
N VAL A 30 10.29 -3.56 -2.87
CA VAL A 30 8.97 -3.30 -2.28
C VAL A 30 8.25 -4.60 -2.00
N HIS A 31 7.62 -4.68 -0.83
CA HIS A 31 6.78 -5.81 -0.43
C HIS A 31 5.55 -5.29 0.29
N VAL A 32 4.40 -5.90 0.02
CA VAL A 32 3.18 -5.65 0.76
C VAL A 32 2.98 -6.81 1.73
N ASN A 33 2.78 -6.47 3.00
CA ASN A 33 2.46 -7.42 4.06
C ASN A 33 1.03 -7.12 4.53
N LEU A 34 0.15 -8.10 4.38
CA LEU A 34 -1.20 -8.03 4.89
C LEU A 34 -1.31 -8.85 6.17
N GLY A 35 -1.54 -8.15 7.28
CA GLY A 35 -1.58 -8.75 8.61
C GLY A 35 -2.91 -8.52 9.32
N TYR A 36 -3.23 -9.44 10.22
CA TYR A 36 -4.28 -9.27 11.21
C TYR A 36 -3.65 -8.88 12.55
N TRP A 37 -4.16 -7.82 13.16
CA TRP A 37 -3.70 -7.32 14.44
C TRP A 37 -4.72 -7.63 15.53
N SER A 38 -4.39 -8.68 16.30
CA SER A 38 -5.23 -9.25 17.35
C SER A 38 -5.65 -8.24 18.43
N THR A 39 -4.77 -7.32 18.81
CA THR A 39 -5.07 -6.28 19.81
C THR A 39 -6.26 -5.41 19.42
N TYR A 40 -6.49 -5.21 18.13
CA TYR A 40 -7.54 -4.34 17.62
C TYR A 40 -8.68 -5.11 16.96
N ASP A 41 -8.55 -6.42 16.76
CA ASP A 41 -9.46 -7.23 15.93
C ASP A 41 -9.67 -6.61 14.54
N LYS A 42 -8.56 -6.24 13.89
CA LYS A 42 -8.57 -5.55 12.59
C LYS A 42 -7.45 -6.03 11.68
N ASN A 43 -7.68 -5.91 10.39
CA ASN A 43 -6.72 -6.11 9.32
C ASN A 43 -5.99 -4.80 8.97
N MET A 44 -4.73 -4.92 8.57
CA MET A 44 -3.96 -3.80 8.05
C MET A 44 -2.94 -4.27 6.98
N ALA A 45 -2.80 -3.46 5.92
CA ALA A 45 -1.82 -3.65 4.88
C ALA A 45 -0.62 -2.71 5.09
N ILE A 46 0.60 -3.24 5.01
CA ILE A 46 1.86 -2.49 5.12
C ILE A 46 2.63 -2.65 3.83
N LEU A 47 2.92 -1.55 3.16
CA LEU A 47 3.97 -1.51 2.14
C LEU A 47 5.31 -1.22 2.83
N LEU A 48 6.26 -2.14 2.69
CA LEU A 48 7.65 -1.99 3.10
C LEU A 48 8.49 -1.62 1.88
N VAL A 49 9.28 -0.55 1.98
CA VAL A 49 10.17 -0.07 0.92
C VAL A 49 11.60 -0.02 1.43
N HIS A 50 12.49 -0.77 0.77
CA HIS A 50 13.90 -0.91 1.16
C HIS A 50 14.84 -0.78 -0.06
N GLY A 51 16.15 -0.70 0.19
CA GLY A 51 17.17 -0.44 -0.84
C GLY A 51 17.97 0.84 -0.58
N ARG A 52 18.40 1.54 -1.64
CA ARG A 52 19.23 2.76 -1.50
C ARG A 52 18.51 3.87 -0.72
N GLY A 53 19.09 4.29 0.41
CA GLY A 53 18.59 5.33 1.30
C GLY A 53 17.93 4.76 2.56
N CYS A 54 17.24 5.62 3.33
CA CYS A 54 16.54 5.16 4.53
C CYS A 54 15.30 4.31 4.15
N PRO A 55 15.17 3.08 4.70
CA PRO A 55 13.95 2.27 4.56
C PRO A 55 12.75 2.99 5.17
N PHE A 56 11.56 2.72 4.64
CA PHE A 56 10.34 3.25 5.20
C PHE A 56 9.15 2.33 4.94
N SER A 57 8.10 2.52 5.73
CA SER A 57 6.81 1.87 5.54
C SER A 57 5.68 2.88 5.28
N ILE A 58 4.65 2.40 4.59
CA ILE A 58 3.35 3.01 4.42
C ILE A 58 2.30 2.00 4.89
N SER A 59 1.43 2.41 5.80
CA SER A 59 0.40 1.52 6.35
C SER A 59 -0.99 2.02 5.99
N SER A 60 -1.92 1.09 5.77
CA SER A 60 -3.34 1.40 5.73
C SER A 60 -3.87 1.79 7.11
N THR A 61 -5.11 2.27 7.17
CA THR A 61 -5.91 2.25 8.40
C THR A 61 -6.23 0.81 8.81
N LEU A 62 -6.56 0.66 10.10
CA LEU A 62 -7.19 -0.54 10.61
C LEU A 62 -8.56 -0.72 9.94
N SER A 63 -8.86 -1.94 9.50
CA SER A 63 -10.11 -2.24 8.79
C SER A 63 -10.64 -3.63 9.15
N ASP A 64 -11.95 -3.83 9.04
CA ASP A 64 -12.59 -5.11 9.34
C ASP A 64 -12.18 -6.21 8.37
N GLY A 65 -11.84 -5.86 7.13
CA GLY A 65 -11.49 -6.83 6.10
C GLY A 65 -10.15 -6.57 5.42
N ARG A 66 -9.59 -7.66 4.93
CA ARG A 66 -8.32 -7.72 4.20
C ARG A 66 -8.33 -6.87 2.93
N ILE A 67 -9.46 -6.89 2.22
CA ILE A 67 -9.64 -6.15 0.96
C ILE A 67 -9.70 -4.65 1.25
N GLU A 68 -10.39 -4.23 2.30
CA GLU A 68 -10.51 -2.84 2.73
C GLU A 68 -9.13 -2.27 3.09
N ALA A 69 -8.30 -3.02 3.82
CA ALA A 69 -6.93 -2.65 4.13
C ALA A 69 -6.11 -2.39 2.85
N LEU A 70 -6.19 -3.29 1.87
CA LEU A 70 -5.48 -3.14 0.59
C LEU A 70 -6.04 -1.99 -0.26
N LEU A 71 -7.35 -1.75 -0.24
CA LEU A 71 -7.98 -0.65 -0.95
C LEU A 71 -7.55 0.71 -0.39
N ASP A 72 -7.45 0.85 0.93
CA ASP A 72 -6.92 2.06 1.56
C ASP A 72 -5.45 2.28 1.17
N LEU A 73 -4.61 1.24 1.28
CA LEU A 73 -3.21 1.31 0.86
C LEU A 73 -3.08 1.74 -0.60
N ARG A 74 -3.86 1.12 -1.51
CA ARG A 74 -3.90 1.47 -2.93
C ARG A 74 -4.31 2.93 -3.13
N THR A 75 -5.30 3.40 -2.40
CA THR A 75 -5.80 4.79 -2.50
C THR A 75 -4.72 5.80 -2.12
N ARG A 76 -3.95 5.51 -1.07
CA ARG A 76 -2.81 6.33 -0.65
C ARG A 76 -1.68 6.37 -1.69
N LEU A 77 -1.39 5.24 -2.31
CA LEU A 77 -0.38 5.14 -3.37
C LEU A 77 -0.84 5.90 -4.62
N ASN A 78 -2.09 5.74 -5.03
CA ASN A 78 -2.67 6.50 -6.15
C ASN A 78 -2.65 8.01 -5.92
N ARG A 79 -2.97 8.48 -4.70
CA ARG A 79 -2.87 9.90 -4.35
C ARG A 79 -1.43 10.40 -4.47
N SER A 80 -0.46 9.59 -4.06
CA SER A 80 0.96 9.91 -4.15
C SER A 80 1.45 9.94 -5.59
N PHE A 81 0.99 8.99 -6.41
CA PHE A 81 1.27 8.94 -7.84
C PHE A 81 0.71 10.17 -8.56
N ALA A 82 -0.57 10.48 -8.34
CA ALA A 82 -1.21 11.66 -8.91
C ALA A 82 -0.53 12.97 -8.48
N ALA A 83 -0.08 13.06 -7.23
CA ALA A 83 0.66 14.22 -6.75
C ALA A 83 2.03 14.37 -7.44
N ARG A 84 2.75 13.26 -7.68
CA ARG A 84 4.03 13.27 -8.40
C ARG A 84 3.85 13.68 -9.87
N SER A 85 2.79 13.20 -10.51
CA SER A 85 2.47 13.58 -11.89
C SER A 85 2.20 15.09 -12.03
N LYS A 86 1.66 15.72 -10.99
CA LYS A 86 1.44 17.19 -10.95
C LYS A 86 2.67 17.97 -10.52
N ASN A 87 3.46 17.44 -9.59
CA ASN A 87 4.67 18.06 -9.07
C ASN A 87 5.77 17.00 -8.84
N PRO A 88 6.77 16.91 -9.73
CA PRO A 88 7.85 15.94 -9.63
C PRO A 88 8.71 16.05 -8.37
N ARG A 89 8.70 17.22 -7.71
CA ARG A 89 9.48 17.49 -6.49
C ARG A 89 8.70 17.23 -5.20
N CYS A 90 7.46 16.77 -5.28
CA CYS A 90 6.66 16.53 -4.09
C CYS A 90 7.22 15.35 -3.27
N ASN A 91 7.08 15.44 -1.94
CA ASN A 91 7.46 14.34 -1.06
C ASN A 91 6.35 13.27 -1.06
N VAL A 92 6.45 12.32 -1.98
CA VAL A 92 5.47 11.23 -2.16
C VAL A 92 5.35 10.32 -0.93
N ILE A 93 6.42 10.16 -0.13
CA ILE A 93 6.39 9.38 1.12
C ILE A 93 5.43 10.04 2.11
N ARG A 94 5.57 11.36 2.29
CA ARG A 94 4.71 12.13 3.19
C ARG A 94 3.24 12.08 2.74
N ILE A 95 2.98 12.07 1.44
CA ILE A 95 1.62 12.00 0.89
C ILE A 95 1.02 10.60 1.09
N ALA A 96 1.81 9.55 0.89
CA ALA A 96 1.37 8.17 1.06
C ALA A 96 1.02 7.85 2.53
N ARG A 97 1.70 8.48 3.49
CA ARG A 97 1.44 8.27 4.93
C ARG A 97 0.18 8.94 5.46
N LYS A 98 -0.37 9.92 4.75
CA LYS A 98 -1.58 10.60 5.21
C LYS A 98 -2.78 9.62 5.20
N PRO A 99 -3.67 9.67 6.20
CA PRO A 99 -4.92 8.93 6.14
C PRO A 99 -5.75 9.34 4.91
N VAL A 100 -6.65 8.45 4.50
CA VAL A 100 -7.70 8.70 3.51
C VAL A 100 -8.95 9.14 4.25
#